data_AF-A0A2M9GZ42-F1
#
_entry.id   AF-A0A2M9GZ42-F1
#
_cell.length_a   1.000
_cell.length_b   1.000
_cell.length_c   1.000
_cell.angle_alpha   90.00
_cell.angle_beta   90.00
_cell.angle_gamma   90.00
#
_symmetry.space_group_name_H-M   'P 1'
#
loop_
_entity.id
_entity.type
_entity.pdbx_description
1 polymer ?
#
loop_
_entity_poly.entity_id
_entity_poly.type
_entity_poly.pdbx_seq_one_letter_code
_entity_poly.pdbx_strand_id
1 'polypeptide(L)'
;MRTLIIASFLVALNFSHAGLAQAEQGCPDGYAPSVGTPGQQCVPIPVEIAPAAGAASTPASRDAQRWGAVAYDALSGAIGISADRASKAKAEKDALGQCATKGGARCVINTTYHDQCVAVAYGPSPQGSGVLVNSATAASEELARMRALESCEKGAGASCQTFYTGCSLPPPAQ
;
A
#
# COMPACT_ATOMS: atom_id res chain seq x y z
N MET A 1 -63.53 21.89 -70.32
CA MET A 1 -64.23 22.93 -69.54
C MET A 1 -63.56 22.97 -68.18
N ARG A 2 -62.53 23.82 -67.99
CA ARG A 2 -62.59 25.10 -67.24
C ARG A 2 -63.32 24.95 -65.90
N THR A 3 -62.55 24.84 -64.81
CA THR A 3 -62.52 25.83 -63.71
C THR A 3 -61.42 25.50 -62.69
N LEU A 4 -60.49 26.44 -62.56
CA LEU A 4 -59.61 26.66 -61.40
C LEU A 4 -60.46 27.15 -60.22
N ILE A 5 -60.17 26.75 -58.97
CA ILE A 5 -60.11 27.66 -57.79
C ILE A 5 -59.12 27.08 -56.77
N ILE A 6 -58.22 27.97 -56.33
CA ILE A 6 -57.16 27.82 -55.32
C ILE A 6 -57.76 28.06 -53.94
N ALA A 7 -57.38 27.27 -52.93
CA ALA A 7 -57.42 27.70 -51.53
C ALA A 7 -56.42 26.89 -50.70
N SER A 8 -55.22 27.45 -50.55
CA SER A 8 -54.26 27.07 -49.52
C SER A 8 -54.87 27.22 -48.13
N PHE A 9 -54.69 26.23 -47.25
CA PHE A 9 -53.97 26.37 -45.98
C PHE A 9 -54.03 25.08 -45.15
N LEU A 10 -52.99 24.87 -44.34
CA LEU A 10 -52.85 23.95 -43.20
C LEU A 10 -52.19 22.58 -43.47
N VAL A 11 -50.85 22.66 -43.38
CA VAL A 11 -49.92 21.68 -42.79
C VAL A 11 -50.62 20.65 -41.89
N ALA A 12 -50.61 19.38 -42.30
CA ALA A 12 -50.88 18.23 -41.43
C ALA A 12 -49.56 17.47 -41.19
N LEU A 13 -48.91 17.78 -40.07
CA LEU A 13 -47.81 16.99 -39.51
C LEU A 13 -48.31 15.56 -39.22
N ASN A 14 -47.80 14.57 -39.94
CA ASN A 14 -48.01 13.16 -39.63
C ASN A 14 -47.06 12.76 -38.48
N PHE A 15 -47.55 12.83 -37.25
CA PHE A 15 -46.88 12.33 -36.04
C PHE A 15 -47.15 10.82 -35.90
N SER A 16 -46.19 10.00 -36.34
CA SER A 16 -46.16 8.57 -36.03
C SER A 16 -45.92 8.38 -34.52
N HIS A 17 -46.98 8.04 -33.79
CA HIS A 17 -46.88 7.65 -32.38
C HIS A 17 -46.42 6.19 -32.31
N ALA A 18 -45.13 5.97 -32.05
CA ALA A 18 -44.68 4.68 -31.53
C ALA A 18 -45.12 4.60 -30.07
N GLY A 19 -46.06 3.70 -29.77
CA GLY A 19 -46.42 3.38 -28.39
C GLY A 19 -45.20 2.89 -27.63
N LEU A 20 -44.91 3.51 -26.49
CA LEU A 20 -43.97 2.98 -25.51
C LEU A 20 -44.55 1.68 -24.96
N ALA A 21 -44.01 0.54 -25.39
CA ALA A 21 -44.18 -0.71 -24.69
C ALA A 21 -43.44 -0.61 -23.34
N GLN A 22 -44.18 -0.42 -22.25
CA GLN A 22 -43.67 -0.63 -20.91
C GLN A 22 -43.55 -2.14 -20.69
N ALA A 23 -42.32 -2.65 -20.77
CA ALA A 23 -42.00 -3.98 -20.29
C ALA A 23 -41.99 -3.93 -18.75
N GLU A 24 -43.12 -4.20 -18.12
CA GLU A 24 -43.18 -4.58 -16.71
C GLU A 24 -42.49 -5.95 -16.61
N GLN A 25 -41.19 -5.94 -16.35
CA GLN A 25 -40.38 -7.14 -16.18
C GLN A 25 -41.01 -7.96 -15.04
N GLY A 26 -41.60 -9.12 -15.35
CA GLY A 26 -42.49 -9.90 -14.48
C GLY A 26 -41.85 -10.56 -13.25
N CYS A 27 -40.93 -9.88 -12.56
CA CYS A 27 -40.35 -10.29 -11.28
C CYS A 27 -40.84 -9.36 -10.15
N PRO A 28 -41.11 -9.90 -8.95
CA PRO A 28 -41.47 -9.09 -7.79
C PRO A 28 -40.29 -8.19 -7.36
N ASP A 29 -40.60 -7.12 -6.62
CA ASP A 29 -39.62 -6.15 -6.15
C ASP A 29 -38.40 -6.83 -5.48
N GLY A 30 -37.19 -6.43 -5.89
CA GLY A 30 -35.92 -6.97 -5.41
C GLY A 30 -35.32 -8.11 -6.24
N TYR A 31 -35.99 -8.54 -7.32
CA TYR A 31 -35.52 -9.59 -8.22
C TYR A 31 -35.51 -9.15 -9.68
N ALA A 32 -34.53 -9.61 -10.46
CA ALA A 32 -34.41 -9.37 -11.90
C ALA A 32 -34.43 -10.69 -12.69
N PRO A 33 -34.84 -10.69 -13.97
CA PRO A 33 -34.81 -11.90 -14.79
C PRO A 33 -33.36 -12.36 -15.04
N SER A 34 -33.12 -13.65 -14.83
CA SER A 34 -31.84 -14.30 -15.11
C SER A 34 -31.56 -14.30 -16.62
N VAL A 35 -30.43 -13.71 -17.02
CA VAL A 35 -30.00 -13.63 -18.42
C VAL A 35 -29.16 -14.87 -18.75
N GLY A 36 -29.63 -15.72 -19.68
CA GLY A 36 -28.85 -16.82 -20.24
C GLY A 36 -29.34 -18.24 -19.96
N THR A 37 -30.42 -18.44 -19.20
CA THR A 37 -30.99 -19.77 -18.93
C THR A 37 -32.39 -19.88 -19.56
N PRO A 38 -32.73 -20.99 -20.26
CA PRO A 38 -34.08 -21.20 -20.78
C PRO A 38 -35.09 -21.29 -19.62
N GLY A 39 -36.05 -20.37 -19.60
CA GLY A 39 -37.04 -20.23 -18.52
C GLY A 39 -36.83 -18.92 -17.75
N GLN A 40 -37.90 -18.14 -17.58
CA GLN A 40 -37.87 -16.88 -16.84
C GLN A 40 -37.69 -17.18 -15.35
N GLN A 41 -36.45 -17.18 -14.87
CA GLN A 41 -36.12 -17.35 -13.46
C GLN A 41 -35.79 -15.98 -12.88
N CYS A 42 -36.50 -15.55 -11.84
CA CYS A 42 -36.18 -14.32 -11.11
C CYS A 42 -35.03 -14.59 -10.13
N VAL A 43 -33.95 -13.82 -10.23
CA VAL A 43 -32.79 -13.88 -9.32
C VAL A 43 -32.70 -12.61 -8.49
N PRO A 44 -32.24 -12.67 -7.23
CA PRO A 44 -32.08 -11.48 -6.40
C PRO A 44 -31.15 -10.49 -7.09
N ILE A 45 -31.53 -9.21 -7.15
CA ILE A 45 -30.66 -8.15 -7.66
C ILE A 45 -29.45 -8.05 -6.73
N PRO A 46 -28.20 -8.16 -7.22
CA PRO A 46 -27.03 -7.89 -6.40
C PRO A 46 -27.15 -6.47 -5.83
N VAL A 47 -27.23 -6.35 -4.50
CA VAL A 47 -27.16 -5.04 -3.86
C VAL A 47 -25.72 -4.56 -4.00
N GLU A 48 -25.48 -3.79 -5.05
CA GLU A 48 -24.29 -2.97 -5.17
C GLU A 48 -24.42 -1.92 -4.08
N ILE A 49 -23.63 -2.04 -3.01
CA ILE A 49 -23.58 -1.03 -1.96
C ILE A 49 -23.01 0.23 -2.60
N ALA A 50 -23.89 1.07 -3.14
CA ALA A 50 -23.53 2.42 -3.57
C ALA A 50 -23.07 3.17 -2.30
N PRO A 51 -21.87 3.79 -2.29
CA PRO A 51 -21.45 4.56 -1.15
C PRO A 51 -22.37 5.77 -1.01
N ALA A 52 -22.96 5.94 0.18
CA ALA A 52 -23.78 7.09 0.51
C ALA A 52 -22.99 8.38 0.23
N ALA A 53 -23.49 9.19 -0.70
CA ALA A 53 -23.06 10.57 -0.89
C ALA A 53 -23.40 11.34 0.41
N GLY A 54 -22.39 11.59 1.24
CA GLY A 54 -22.55 12.27 2.51
C GLY A 54 -21.65 11.76 3.65
N ALA A 55 -21.00 10.61 3.49
CA ALA A 55 -19.81 10.34 4.26
C ALA A 55 -18.68 11.16 3.62
N ALA A 56 -18.22 12.22 4.30
CA ALA A 56 -16.83 12.60 4.13
C ALA A 56 -16.07 11.28 4.19
N SER A 57 -15.37 10.94 3.12
CA SER A 57 -14.30 9.97 3.20
C SER A 57 -13.36 10.57 4.23
N THR A 58 -13.57 10.24 5.51
CA THR A 58 -12.48 10.21 6.47
C THR A 58 -11.45 9.41 5.69
N PRO A 59 -10.30 10.01 5.32
CA PRO A 59 -9.20 9.19 4.88
C PRO A 59 -9.10 8.17 5.99
N ALA A 60 -9.29 6.88 5.71
CA ALA A 60 -8.89 5.84 6.64
C ALA A 60 -7.55 6.32 7.14
N SER A 61 -7.48 6.68 8.43
CA SER A 61 -6.36 7.41 9.01
C SER A 61 -5.13 6.73 8.46
N ARG A 62 -4.28 7.44 7.69
CA ARG A 62 -3.02 6.86 7.22
C ARG A 62 -2.43 6.20 8.44
N ASP A 63 -2.39 4.87 8.48
CA ASP A 63 -1.86 4.15 9.63
C ASP A 63 -0.51 4.81 9.90
N ALA A 64 -0.35 5.35 11.11
CA ALA A 64 0.73 6.29 11.36
C ALA A 64 2.06 5.53 11.25
N GLN A 65 2.65 5.57 10.05
CA GLN A 65 3.81 4.76 9.69
C GLN A 65 4.87 4.90 10.78
N ARG A 66 5.42 3.76 11.19
CA ARG A 66 6.50 3.75 12.17
C ARG A 66 7.80 3.49 11.45
N TRP A 67 8.67 4.49 11.52
CA TRP A 67 9.96 4.50 10.87
C TRP A 67 11.07 4.13 11.84
N GLY A 68 12.01 3.31 11.35
CA GLY A 68 13.27 3.04 12.00
C GLY A 68 14.45 3.24 11.05
N ALA A 69 15.65 3.37 11.62
CA ALA A 69 16.88 3.53 10.86
C ALA A 69 18.08 2.98 11.65
N VAL A 70 19.08 2.51 10.92
CA VAL A 70 20.37 2.05 11.42
C VAL A 70 21.45 2.91 10.78
N ALA A 71 22.32 3.48 11.59
CA ALA A 71 23.49 4.24 11.17
C ALA A 71 24.75 3.59 11.72
N TYR A 72 25.85 3.70 10.98
CA TYR A 72 27.10 3.01 11.30
C TYR A 72 28.31 3.83 10.86
N ASP A 73 29.39 3.73 11.62
CA ASP A 73 30.73 4.22 11.27
C ASP A 73 31.71 3.05 11.17
N ALA A 74 32.32 2.88 10.00
CA ALA A 74 33.14 1.71 9.70
C ALA A 74 34.50 1.64 10.38
N LEU A 75 35.04 2.80 10.77
CA LEU A 75 36.37 2.87 11.36
C LEU A 75 36.30 2.59 12.86
N SER A 76 35.31 3.15 13.54
CA SER A 76 35.10 3.00 14.98
C SER A 76 34.23 1.79 15.34
N GLY A 77 33.42 1.28 14.40
CA GLY A 77 32.39 0.29 14.69
C GLY A 77 31.18 0.84 15.46
N ALA A 78 31.07 2.17 15.59
CA ALA A 78 29.93 2.78 16.27
C ALA A 78 28.63 2.55 15.49
N ILE A 79 27.57 2.14 16.19
CA ILE A 79 26.25 1.86 15.59
C ILE A 79 25.15 2.62 16.34
N GLY A 80 24.33 3.37 15.62
CA GLY A 80 23.14 4.02 16.13
C GLY A 80 21.86 3.42 15.54
N ILE A 81 20.84 3.24 16.37
CA ILE A 81 19.57 2.63 15.98
C ILE A 81 18.41 3.52 16.43
N SER A 82 17.49 3.81 15.54
CA SER A 82 16.21 4.44 15.86
C SER A 82 15.07 3.54 15.44
N ALA A 83 14.03 3.47 16.25
CA ALA A 83 12.78 2.78 15.97
C ALA A 83 11.57 3.66 16.33
N ASP A 84 10.39 3.28 15.83
CA ASP A 84 9.09 3.86 16.20
C ASP A 84 8.97 5.38 16.01
N ARG A 85 9.64 5.94 15.00
CA ARG A 85 9.54 7.36 14.70
C ARG A 85 8.38 7.66 13.76
N ALA A 86 7.76 8.82 13.98
CA ALA A 86 6.67 9.30 13.15
C ALA A 86 7.08 9.70 11.72
N SER A 87 8.39 9.78 11.44
CA SER A 87 8.89 10.10 10.09
C SER A 87 10.26 9.51 9.82
N LYS A 88 10.53 9.26 8.54
CA LYS A 88 11.83 8.83 8.02
C LYS A 88 12.97 9.74 8.51
N ALA A 89 12.82 11.05 8.33
CA ALA A 89 13.84 12.04 8.69
C ALA A 89 14.17 12.02 10.19
N LYS A 90 13.16 11.81 11.06
CA LYS A 90 13.40 11.69 12.51
C LYS A 90 14.14 10.40 12.84
N ALA A 91 13.80 9.28 12.19
CA ALA A 91 14.50 8.01 12.38
C ALA A 91 15.97 8.12 11.98
N GLU A 92 16.25 8.65 10.80
CA GLU A 92 17.61 8.84 10.30
C GLU A 92 18.42 9.79 11.20
N LYS A 93 17.85 10.93 11.59
CA LYS A 93 18.50 11.89 12.48
C LYS A 93 18.86 11.26 13.84
N ASP A 94 17.94 10.50 14.43
CA ASP A 94 18.17 9.86 15.73
C ASP A 94 19.20 8.74 15.64
N ALA A 95 19.18 7.94 14.57
CA ALA A 95 20.18 6.89 14.34
C ALA A 95 21.59 7.51 14.15
N LEU A 96 21.72 8.55 13.34
CA LEU A 96 22.99 9.28 13.17
C LEU A 96 23.46 9.89 14.49
N GLY A 97 22.56 10.51 15.25
CA GLY A 97 22.87 11.08 16.55
C GLY A 97 23.39 10.04 17.54
N GLN A 98 22.72 8.89 17.65
CA GLN A 98 23.18 7.80 18.51
C GLN A 98 24.54 7.22 18.07
N CYS A 99 24.76 7.07 16.77
CA CYS A 99 26.05 6.63 16.25
C CYS A 99 27.16 7.60 16.65
N ALA A 100 26.93 8.91 16.51
CA ALA A 100 27.90 9.93 16.88
C ALA A 100 28.18 9.95 18.39
N THR A 101 27.15 9.83 19.23
CA THR A 101 27.31 9.75 20.70
C THR A 101 28.13 8.53 21.13
N LYS A 102 28.12 7.45 20.34
CA LYS A 102 28.93 6.25 20.57
C LYS A 102 30.36 6.35 20.01
N GLY A 103 30.79 7.53 19.56
CA GLY A 103 32.15 7.78 19.10
C GLY A 103 32.35 7.69 17.58
N GLY A 104 31.28 7.52 16.80
CA GLY A 104 31.37 7.51 15.34
C GLY A 104 31.63 8.91 14.78
N ALA A 105 32.73 9.09 14.04
CA ALA A 105 33.09 10.37 13.44
C ALA A 105 32.50 10.55 12.02
N ARG A 106 32.20 9.45 11.32
CA ARG A 106 31.71 9.40 9.94
C ARG A 106 30.48 8.48 9.85
N CYS A 107 29.53 8.67 10.76
CA CYS A 107 28.27 7.94 10.76
C CYS A 107 27.49 8.14 9.46
N VAL A 108 27.09 7.03 8.82
CA VAL A 108 26.24 7.02 7.63
C VAL A 108 25.04 6.11 7.84
N ILE A 109 23.92 6.41 7.17
CA ILE A 109 22.74 5.55 7.20
C ILE A 109 23.06 4.24 6.47
N ASN A 110 22.95 3.12 7.19
CA ASN A 110 23.09 1.78 6.64
C ASN A 110 21.76 1.24 6.14
N THR A 111 20.66 1.47 6.87
CA THR A 111 19.32 1.04 6.47
C THR A 111 18.27 1.95 7.09
N THR A 112 17.19 2.19 6.35
CA THR A 112 16.00 2.89 6.86
C THR A 112 14.78 2.09 6.44
N TYR A 113 13.85 1.90 7.36
CA TYR A 113 12.73 0.99 7.20
C TYR A 113 11.47 1.57 7.83
N HIS A 114 10.31 1.07 7.40
CA HIS A 114 9.03 1.39 8.02
C HIS A 114 8.11 0.18 8.00
N ASP A 115 7.21 0.12 8.98
CA ASP A 115 6.14 -0.86 9.11
C ASP A 115 6.63 -2.32 9.00
N GLN A 116 7.86 -2.56 9.47
CA GLN A 116 8.54 -3.85 9.39
C GLN A 116 9.66 -3.96 10.43
N CYS A 117 10.31 -5.12 10.48
CA CYS A 117 11.45 -5.42 11.33
C CYS A 117 12.77 -5.27 10.59
N VAL A 118 13.83 -4.98 11.33
CA VAL A 118 15.22 -4.94 10.87
C VAL A 118 16.07 -5.86 11.75
N ALA A 119 17.09 -6.46 11.16
CA ALA A 119 18.19 -7.05 11.91
C ALA A 119 19.52 -6.52 11.37
N VAL A 120 20.52 -6.46 12.24
CA VAL A 120 21.87 -6.00 11.95
C VAL A 120 22.82 -7.13 12.31
N ALA A 121 23.52 -7.64 11.32
CA ALA A 121 24.57 -8.64 11.48
C ALA A 121 25.94 -8.01 11.22
N TYR A 122 26.94 -8.54 11.91
CA TYR A 122 28.34 -8.16 11.72
C TYR A 122 29.24 -9.39 11.59
N GLY A 123 30.36 -9.20 10.91
CA GLY A 123 31.37 -10.22 10.70
C GLY A 123 32.74 -9.60 10.38
N PRO A 124 33.76 -10.43 10.16
CA PRO A 124 35.06 -9.94 9.76
C PRO A 124 34.96 -9.18 8.43
N SER A 125 35.68 -8.07 8.33
CA SER A 125 35.79 -7.34 7.07
C SER A 125 36.57 -8.19 6.04
N PRO A 126 36.06 -8.33 4.80
CA PRO A 126 36.81 -9.00 3.73
C PRO A 126 38.04 -8.19 3.27
N GLN A 127 38.18 -6.93 3.72
CA GLN A 127 39.36 -6.09 3.48
C GLN A 127 40.45 -6.28 4.56
N GLY A 128 40.24 -7.16 5.54
CA GLY A 128 41.24 -7.52 6.56
C GLY A 128 41.37 -6.53 7.73
N SER A 129 40.56 -5.46 7.77
CA SER A 129 40.51 -4.53 8.90
C SER A 129 39.10 -3.96 9.11
N GLY A 130 38.71 -3.76 10.37
CA GLY A 130 37.36 -3.33 10.73
C GLY A 130 36.32 -4.48 10.71
N VAL A 131 35.05 -4.11 10.65
CA VAL A 131 33.92 -5.05 10.62
C VAL A 131 33.10 -4.85 9.35
N LEU A 132 32.57 -5.95 8.80
CA LEU A 132 31.47 -5.88 7.84
C LEU A 132 30.18 -5.76 8.65
N VAL A 133 29.33 -4.79 8.33
CA VAL A 133 27.99 -4.64 8.92
C VAL A 133 26.96 -4.72 7.80
N ASN A 134 26.02 -5.63 7.92
CA ASN A 134 24.89 -5.77 7.01
C ASN A 134 23.59 -5.71 7.80
N SER A 135 22.62 -4.97 7.25
CA SER A 135 21.27 -4.96 7.78
C SER A 135 20.31 -5.53 6.75
N ALA A 136 19.28 -6.22 7.24
CA ALA A 136 18.20 -6.70 6.39
C ALA A 136 16.86 -6.43 7.07
N THR A 137 15.84 -6.19 6.27
CA THR A 137 14.47 -5.97 6.74
C THR A 137 13.56 -7.12 6.36
N ALA A 138 12.53 -7.34 7.18
CA ALA A 138 11.50 -8.34 6.93
C ALA A 138 10.24 -8.08 7.75
N ALA A 139 9.16 -8.80 7.43
CA ALA A 139 7.90 -8.73 8.18
C ALA A 139 8.01 -9.26 9.63
N SER A 140 9.06 -10.02 9.96
CA SER A 140 9.31 -10.52 11.31
C SER A 140 10.78 -10.41 11.67
N GLU A 141 11.06 -10.35 12.97
CA GLU A 141 12.41 -10.31 13.52
C GLU A 141 13.26 -11.50 13.06
N GLU A 142 12.69 -12.71 13.09
CA GLU A 142 13.40 -13.94 12.73
C GLU A 142 13.80 -13.96 11.25
N LEU A 143 12.90 -13.52 10.36
CA LEU A 143 13.19 -13.45 8.94
C LEU A 143 14.22 -12.35 8.63
N ALA A 144 14.14 -11.21 9.34
CA ALA A 144 15.13 -10.14 9.20
C ALA A 144 16.51 -10.64 9.64
N ARG A 145 16.58 -11.35 10.77
CA ARG A 145 17.80 -11.97 11.32
C ARG A 145 18.42 -12.94 10.35
N MET A 146 17.64 -13.88 9.82
CA MET A 146 18.10 -14.85 8.82
C MET A 146 18.71 -14.14 7.60
N ARG A 147 17.99 -13.16 7.03
CA ARG A 147 18.45 -12.41 5.85
C ARG A 147 19.72 -11.60 6.12
N ALA A 148 19.82 -10.99 7.30
CA ALA A 148 20.98 -10.20 7.69
C ALA A 148 22.22 -11.09 7.84
N LEU A 149 22.07 -12.25 8.48
CA LEU A 149 23.14 -13.24 8.62
C LEU A 149 23.58 -13.78 7.26
N GLU A 150 22.65 -14.24 6.42
CA GLU A 150 22.95 -14.76 5.08
C GLU A 150 23.72 -13.74 4.23
N SER A 151 23.25 -12.49 4.22
CA SER A 151 23.91 -11.41 3.48
C SER A 151 25.30 -11.10 4.05
N CYS A 152 25.44 -11.12 5.38
CA CYS A 152 26.71 -10.90 6.05
C CYS A 152 27.72 -12.01 5.75
N GLU A 153 27.34 -13.27 5.90
CA GLU A 153 28.22 -14.41 5.69
C GLU A 153 28.70 -14.49 4.24
N LYS A 154 27.79 -14.23 3.29
CA LYS A 154 28.12 -14.12 1.88
C LYS A 154 29.13 -12.99 1.60
N GLY A 155 28.98 -11.84 2.26
CA GLY A 155 29.87 -10.71 2.09
C GLY A 155 31.22 -10.85 2.80
N ALA A 156 31.22 -11.49 3.97
CA ALA A 156 32.42 -11.69 4.79
C ALA A 156 33.25 -12.91 4.34
N GLY A 157 32.61 -13.91 3.70
CA GLY A 157 33.24 -15.20 3.44
C GLY A 157 33.54 -16.00 4.72
N ALA A 158 32.86 -15.66 5.82
CA ALA A 158 33.06 -16.22 7.15
C ALA A 158 31.77 -16.10 7.97
N SER A 159 31.69 -16.80 9.10
CA SER A 159 30.54 -16.74 10.01
C SER A 159 30.31 -15.32 10.54
N CYS A 160 29.05 -14.92 10.57
CA CYS A 160 28.60 -13.65 11.13
C CYS A 160 27.75 -13.86 12.38
N GLN A 161 27.53 -12.77 13.13
CA GLN A 161 26.65 -12.76 14.29
C GLN A 161 25.65 -11.60 14.20
N THR A 162 24.45 -11.80 14.72
CA THR A 162 23.47 -10.72 14.84
C THR A 162 23.77 -9.89 16.09
N PHE A 163 23.84 -8.57 15.93
CA PHE A 163 24.01 -7.61 17.03
C PHE A 163 22.67 -7.02 17.50
N TYR A 164 21.73 -6.82 16.57
CA TYR A 164 20.43 -6.22 16.88
C TYR A 164 19.33 -6.79 15.99
N THR A 165 18.14 -6.93 16.58
CA THR A 165 16.90 -7.12 15.85
C THR A 165 15.82 -6.29 16.53
N GLY A 166 14.91 -5.71 15.75
CA GLY A 166 13.74 -5.01 16.28
C GLY A 166 12.83 -4.48 15.19
N CYS A 167 11.65 -4.01 15.57
CA CYS A 167 10.63 -3.57 14.63
C CYS A 167 10.22 -2.12 14.80
N SER A 168 9.60 -1.58 13.75
CA SER A 168 8.86 -0.32 13.79
C SER A 168 7.54 -0.59 13.10
N LEU A 169 6.56 -1.07 13.88
CA LEU A 169 5.27 -1.52 13.38
C LEU A 169 4.21 -0.46 13.69
N PRO A 170 3.22 -0.27 12.80
CA PRO A 170 2.08 0.58 13.12
C PRO A 170 1.34 0.02 14.35
N PRO A 171 0.66 0.88 15.13
CA PRO A 171 -0.23 0.39 16.18
C PRO A 171 -1.30 -0.52 15.57
N PRO A 172 -1.79 -1.53 16.32
CA PRO A 172 -2.86 -2.40 15.83
C PRO A 172 -4.08 -1.57 15.42
N ALA A 173 -4.70 -1.94 14.30
CA ALA A 173 -5.96 -1.34 13.86
C ALA A 173 -7.03 -1.55 14.93
N GLN A 174 -7.74 -0.47 15.30
CA GLN A 174 -8.83 -0.48 16.27
C GLN A 174 -10.18 -0.60 15.57
#